data_AF-A0A3C0VU58-F1
#
_entry.id   AF-A0A3C0VU58-F1
#
_cell.length_a   1.000
_cell.length_b   1.000
_cell.length_c   1.000
_cell.angle_alpha   90.00
_cell.angle_beta   90.00
_cell.angle_gamma   90.00
#
_symmetry.space_group_name_H-M   'P 1'
#
loop_
_entity.id
_entity.type
_entity.pdbx_description
1 polymer ?
#
loop_
_entity_poly.entity_id
_entity_poly.type
_entity_poly.pdbx_seq_one_letter_code
_entity_poly.pdbx_strand_id
1 'polypeptide(L)'
;SQMNSMMASSKRFLVNPSDYKKLEEIGSAEYLIEFLIKDGHDINEFATAYADAGLPSNGPTITSSLIKMMNALSDGMMILVILLVSIVVLIISLICIRYIVLTGLEKDKKEAGMLKAVGITAKDIRKIYIKKYILLSYTGGIIGGLAALLLSKPLGRQMTELYGPADNMTGIILVSVLGIVLTEVIILYSVKKHLKKYDRLSAVEAIRDDGRTGKRKTDSFFWIGAITVASVFLMLVPINMATTISSDKFISYMGVGLSQVRIDVAQCDSIEDVSRDFYKKIEADSRVDKFALMQTRNYKASYNNTKFNLLTETGDHTAFPLSYIEGAQPTKNGEIALSMLQAQDIGCKVGDTISLYTDDSEIPYTVCGIYSDITNGGKTAKISADTISQTYDNSLSKASLGDMDSPLMWSIIYITLKDGEDVQEFIADYKTYSDRFDGTVKITDIARYIEGTYGQTIQRIKMAACTSVFTAGLIIFIVILLFVRLKIWQEKKDIILKKALGLSVTDIRKDYIKRAFPYIIAGIAIGIIMGIFIGQILAGMVLASLGAGGFRFVINWIFVFILVPFISVVVAYIAVNTATREVKMTKIEI
;
A
#
# COMPACT_ATOMS: atom_id res chain seq x y z
N SER A 1 -1.85 8.05 31.91
CA SER A 1 -1.30 7.80 30.57
C SER A 1 -2.39 8.15 29.55
N GLN A 2 -2.09 9.00 28.58
CA GLN A 2 -3.05 9.40 27.54
C GLN A 2 -3.04 8.33 26.44
N MET A 3 -4.16 7.64 26.23
CA MET A 3 -4.26 6.65 25.15
C MET A 3 -4.84 7.32 23.90
N ASN A 4 -4.11 7.24 22.78
CA ASN A 4 -4.60 7.61 21.45
C ASN A 4 -4.69 6.33 20.63
N SER A 5 -5.76 5.55 20.83
CA SER A 5 -5.98 4.35 20.02
C SER A 5 -6.48 4.77 18.65
N MET A 6 -5.86 4.28 17.57
CA MET A 6 -6.43 4.46 16.22
C MET A 6 -7.89 3.97 16.16
N MET A 7 -8.27 2.98 16.97
CA MET A 7 -9.63 2.43 17.03
C MET A 7 -10.64 3.29 17.80
N ALA A 8 -10.18 4.31 18.53
CA ALA A 8 -11.05 5.16 19.35
C ALA A 8 -10.95 6.61 18.87
N SER A 9 -12.08 7.17 18.45
CA SER A 9 -12.23 8.57 18.05
C SER A 9 -12.04 9.59 19.20
N SER A 10 -11.61 9.12 20.39
CA SER A 10 -11.45 9.90 21.63
C SER A 10 -10.13 9.63 22.36
N LYS A 11 -9.58 10.69 22.97
CA LYS A 11 -8.45 10.61 23.90
C LYS A 11 -8.99 10.15 25.25
N ARG A 12 -8.43 9.08 25.81
CA ARG A 12 -8.92 8.49 27.09
C ARG A 12 -7.90 8.65 28.21
N PHE A 13 -8.43 8.85 29.41
CA PHE A 13 -7.69 8.80 30.66
C PHE A 13 -8.18 7.61 31.48
N LEU A 14 -7.24 6.87 32.07
CA LEU A 14 -7.57 5.89 33.10
C LEU A 14 -7.76 6.64 34.41
N VAL A 15 -8.97 6.58 34.97
CA VAL A 15 -9.36 7.30 36.19
C VAL A 15 -9.66 6.28 37.29
N ASN A 16 -9.25 6.57 38.52
CA ASN A 16 -9.58 5.74 39.66
C ASN A 16 -11.10 5.79 39.93
N PRO A 17 -11.77 4.69 40.37
CA PRO A 17 -13.19 4.70 40.69
C PRO A 17 -13.63 5.82 41.64
N SER A 18 -12.79 6.26 42.59
CA SER A 18 -13.12 7.37 43.50
C SER A 18 -13.15 8.73 42.80
N ASP A 19 -12.32 8.91 41.77
CA ASP A 19 -12.29 10.14 40.99
C ASP A 19 -13.33 10.12 39.87
N TYR A 20 -13.68 8.93 39.35
CA TYR A 20 -14.78 8.78 38.40
C TYR A 20 -16.11 9.30 38.97
N LYS A 21 -16.42 9.01 40.24
CA LYS A 21 -17.63 9.55 40.91
C LYS A 21 -17.68 11.08 40.94
N LYS A 22 -16.52 11.75 41.03
CA LYS A 22 -16.45 13.22 40.98
C LYS A 22 -16.64 13.74 39.55
N LEU A 23 -16.27 12.95 38.54
CA LEU A 23 -16.43 13.30 37.13
C LEU A 23 -17.84 13.00 36.61
N GLU A 24 -18.54 12.04 37.21
CA GLU A 24 -19.92 11.66 36.87
C GLU A 24 -20.91 12.83 37.03
N GLU A 25 -20.68 13.72 38.00
CA GLU A 25 -21.53 14.90 38.22
C GLU A 25 -21.34 16.02 37.17
N ILE A 26 -20.23 15.99 36.41
CA ILE A 26 -19.86 17.05 35.46
C ILE A 26 -19.80 16.59 34.00
N GLY A 27 -20.21 15.35 33.71
CA GLY A 27 -20.16 14.78 32.36
C GLY A 27 -21.21 13.69 32.13
N SER A 28 -21.37 13.28 30.88
CA SER A 28 -22.27 12.19 30.48
C SER A 28 -21.50 10.87 30.36
N ALA A 29 -22.18 9.76 30.71
CA ALA A 29 -21.61 8.42 30.59
C ALA A 29 -21.73 7.88 29.16
N GLU A 30 -20.61 7.53 28.55
CA GLU A 30 -20.55 6.75 27.31
C GLU A 30 -20.30 5.28 27.66
N TYR A 31 -21.16 4.38 27.17
CA TYR A 31 -21.02 2.94 27.40
C TYR A 31 -20.30 2.27 26.22
N LEU A 32 -19.25 1.52 26.52
CA LEU A 32 -18.61 0.63 25.57
C LEU A 32 -19.00 -0.81 25.90
N ILE A 33 -19.83 -1.40 25.05
CA ILE A 33 -20.34 -2.76 25.21
C ILE A 33 -19.63 -3.64 24.19
N GLU A 34 -18.80 -4.55 24.70
CA GLU A 34 -17.98 -5.44 23.87
C GLU A 34 -18.49 -6.88 23.95
N PHE A 35 -18.62 -7.52 22.79
CA PHE A 35 -19.06 -8.90 22.67
C PHE A 35 -18.01 -9.73 21.93
N LEU A 36 -17.72 -10.92 22.45
CA LEU A 36 -17.01 -11.97 21.71
C LEU A 36 -18.04 -13.00 21.21
N ILE A 37 -18.35 -12.95 19.92
CA ILE A 37 -19.31 -13.85 19.29
C ILE A 37 -18.66 -15.22 19.08
N LYS A 38 -19.39 -16.32 19.37
CA LYS A 38 -18.92 -17.69 19.13
C LYS A 38 -18.73 -17.96 17.63
N ASP A 39 -17.74 -18.78 17.31
CA ASP A 39 -17.45 -19.18 15.93
C ASP A 39 -18.69 -19.76 15.22
N GLY A 40 -18.93 -19.33 13.98
CA GLY A 40 -20.03 -19.81 13.13
C GLY A 40 -21.34 -19.02 13.21
N HIS A 41 -21.44 -17.99 14.06
CA HIS A 41 -22.58 -17.08 14.10
C HIS A 41 -22.34 -15.81 13.27
N ASP A 42 -23.37 -15.32 12.59
CA ASP A 42 -23.29 -14.12 11.76
C ASP A 42 -23.33 -12.84 12.61
N ILE A 43 -22.34 -11.97 12.43
CA ILE A 43 -22.22 -10.71 13.17
C ILE A 43 -23.39 -9.77 12.84
N ASN A 44 -23.89 -9.79 11.61
CA ASN A 44 -25.00 -8.94 11.17
C ASN A 44 -26.32 -9.44 11.76
N GLU A 45 -26.51 -10.75 11.88
CA GLU A 45 -27.68 -11.32 12.56
C GLU A 45 -27.70 -10.89 14.04
N PHE A 46 -26.55 -11.00 14.72
CA PHE A 46 -26.41 -10.50 16.10
C PHE A 46 -26.65 -8.99 16.20
N ALA A 47 -26.06 -8.19 15.33
CA ALA A 47 -26.24 -6.74 15.31
C ALA A 47 -27.70 -6.34 15.06
N THR A 48 -28.41 -7.12 14.22
CA THR A 48 -29.85 -6.93 13.96
C THR A 48 -30.67 -7.26 15.20
N ALA A 49 -30.41 -8.40 15.85
CA ALA A 49 -31.08 -8.79 17.08
C ALA A 49 -30.81 -7.80 18.24
N TYR A 50 -29.59 -7.26 18.33
CA TYR A 50 -29.24 -6.23 19.31
C TYR A 50 -30.04 -4.94 19.10
N ALA A 51 -30.14 -4.49 17.85
CA ALA A 51 -30.92 -3.31 17.48
C ALA A 51 -32.43 -3.53 17.69
N ASP A 52 -32.96 -4.69 17.29
CA ASP A 52 -34.36 -5.07 17.47
C ASP A 52 -34.77 -5.17 18.95
N ALA A 53 -33.83 -5.49 19.83
CA ALA A 53 -34.03 -5.50 21.28
C ALA A 53 -34.07 -4.10 21.92
N GLY A 54 -33.85 -3.03 21.14
CA GLY A 54 -33.85 -1.65 21.64
C GLY A 54 -32.72 -1.34 22.63
N LEU A 55 -31.61 -2.07 22.52
CA LEU A 55 -30.45 -1.88 23.40
C LEU A 55 -29.68 -0.59 23.05
N PRO A 56 -28.90 -0.02 23.99
CA PRO A 56 -28.19 1.24 23.76
C PRO A 56 -27.30 1.20 22.51
N SER A 57 -27.52 2.14 21.58
CA SER A 57 -26.83 2.21 20.29
C SER A 57 -26.40 3.64 19.93
N ASN A 58 -25.96 4.42 20.92
CA ASN A 58 -25.61 5.84 20.80
C ASN A 58 -24.17 6.11 20.27
N GLY A 59 -23.56 5.13 19.61
CA GLY A 59 -22.21 5.19 19.08
C GLY A 59 -21.97 4.24 17.91
N PRO A 60 -20.88 4.43 17.14
CA PRO A 60 -20.56 3.59 16.00
C PRO A 60 -20.24 2.15 16.44
N THR A 61 -20.73 1.17 15.71
CA THR A 61 -20.40 -0.24 15.96
C THR A 61 -18.98 -0.53 15.48
N ILE A 62 -18.11 -0.96 16.39
CA ILE A 62 -16.74 -1.39 16.06
C ILE A 62 -16.74 -2.90 15.86
N THR A 63 -16.73 -3.34 14.61
CA THR A 63 -16.66 -4.77 14.28
C THR A 63 -15.22 -5.24 14.12
N SER A 64 -14.98 -6.55 14.22
CA SER A 64 -13.68 -7.14 13.88
C SER A 64 -13.26 -6.85 12.43
N SER A 65 -14.21 -6.64 11.52
CA SER A 65 -13.93 -6.24 10.14
C SER A 65 -13.33 -4.83 10.07
N LEU A 66 -13.91 -3.87 10.80
CA LEU A 66 -13.39 -2.51 10.91
C LEU A 66 -11.97 -2.51 11.47
N ILE A 67 -11.73 -3.27 12.54
CA ILE A 67 -10.40 -3.43 13.13
C ILE A 67 -9.38 -3.98 12.12
N LYS A 68 -9.74 -5.04 11.39
CA LYS A 68 -8.87 -5.63 10.35
C LYS A 68 -8.57 -4.61 9.24
N MET A 69 -9.57 -3.84 8.82
CA MET A 69 -9.44 -2.80 7.79
C MET A 69 -8.54 -1.65 8.23
N MET A 70 -8.66 -1.18 9.47
CA MET A 70 -7.79 -0.15 10.02
C MET A 70 -6.33 -0.63 10.10
N ASN A 71 -6.12 -1.87 10.57
CA ASN A 71 -4.79 -2.47 10.64
C ASN A 71 -4.21 -2.73 9.24
N ALA A 72 -5.04 -3.09 8.28
CA ALA A 72 -4.68 -3.26 6.88
C ALA A 72 -4.17 -1.97 6.24
N LEU A 73 -4.92 -0.88 6.43
CA LEU A 73 -4.56 0.45 5.94
C LEU A 73 -3.40 1.08 6.71
N SER A 74 -3.06 0.55 7.89
CA SER A 74 -1.88 1.00 8.61
C SER A 74 -0.67 0.10 8.32
N ASP A 75 -0.66 -1.09 8.88
CA ASP A 75 0.48 -2.01 8.81
C ASP A 75 0.44 -2.94 7.60
N GLY A 76 -0.74 -3.27 7.06
CA GLY A 76 -0.89 -4.13 5.89
C GLY A 76 -0.16 -3.59 4.64
N MET A 77 -0.21 -2.27 4.43
CA MET A 77 0.56 -1.62 3.35
C MET A 77 2.07 -1.70 3.57
N MET A 78 2.54 -1.57 4.82
CA MET A 78 3.97 -1.74 5.14
C MET A 78 4.41 -3.19 4.92
N ILE A 79 3.60 -4.16 5.30
CA ILE A 79 3.83 -5.59 5.04
C ILE A 79 3.95 -5.84 3.53
N LEU A 80 3.03 -5.28 2.73
CA LEU A 80 3.09 -5.38 1.28
C LEU A 80 4.40 -4.81 0.72
N VAL A 81 4.80 -3.61 1.15
CA VAL A 81 6.07 -3.00 0.71
C VAL A 81 7.26 -3.89 1.04
N ILE A 82 7.36 -4.40 2.27
CA ILE A 82 8.46 -5.26 2.72
C ILE A 82 8.47 -6.59 1.95
N LEU A 83 7.30 -7.21 1.76
CA LEU A 83 7.16 -8.45 1.01
C LEU A 83 7.60 -8.26 -0.45
N LEU A 84 7.14 -7.19 -1.09
CA LEU A 84 7.48 -6.85 -2.47
C LEU A 84 8.98 -6.59 -2.62
N VAL A 85 9.57 -5.81 -1.71
CA VAL A 85 11.02 -5.58 -1.64
C VAL A 85 11.76 -6.91 -1.55
N SER A 86 11.32 -7.80 -0.67
CA SER A 86 11.95 -9.11 -0.46
C SER A 86 11.89 -10.00 -1.70
N ILE A 87 10.75 -10.07 -2.38
CA ILE A 87 10.57 -10.85 -3.62
C ILE A 87 11.47 -10.29 -4.73
N VAL A 88 11.49 -8.97 -4.91
CA VAL A 88 12.29 -8.34 -5.96
C VAL A 88 13.78 -8.52 -5.70
N VAL A 89 14.23 -8.34 -4.45
CA VAL A 89 15.63 -8.61 -4.04
C VAL A 89 15.99 -10.08 -4.25
N LEU A 90 15.09 -11.02 -3.99
CA LEU A 90 15.30 -12.43 -4.29
C LEU A 90 15.47 -12.67 -5.79
N ILE A 91 14.60 -12.10 -6.64
CA ILE A 91 14.70 -12.20 -8.11
C ILE A 91 16.06 -11.65 -8.58
N ILE A 92 16.44 -10.47 -8.09
CA ILE A 92 17.73 -9.85 -8.39
C ILE A 92 18.88 -10.76 -7.97
N SER A 93 18.82 -11.32 -6.76
CA SER A 93 19.83 -12.26 -6.25
C SER A 93 19.98 -13.47 -7.17
N LEU A 94 18.88 -14.06 -7.64
CA LEU A 94 18.91 -15.20 -8.57
C LEU A 94 19.54 -14.84 -9.91
N ILE A 95 19.28 -13.64 -10.42
CA ILE A 95 19.95 -13.13 -11.63
C ILE A 95 21.45 -12.95 -11.35
N CYS A 96 21.82 -12.36 -10.22
CA CYS A 96 23.23 -12.15 -9.83
C CYS A 96 23.99 -13.47 -9.65
N ILE A 97 23.39 -14.46 -9.00
CA ILE A 97 23.98 -15.79 -8.79
C ILE A 97 24.24 -16.45 -10.14
N ARG A 98 23.27 -16.41 -11.06
CA ARG A 98 23.47 -16.88 -12.43
C ARG A 98 24.70 -16.23 -13.06
N TYR A 99 24.86 -14.92 -12.88
CA TYR A 99 26.00 -14.18 -13.39
C TYR A 99 27.34 -14.61 -12.79
N ILE A 100 27.39 -14.71 -11.47
CA ILE A 100 28.60 -15.11 -10.74
C ILE A 100 29.01 -16.52 -11.15
N VAL A 101 28.04 -17.45 -11.31
CA VAL A 101 28.30 -18.82 -11.76
C VAL A 101 28.86 -18.84 -13.19
N LEU A 102 28.22 -18.11 -14.13
CA LEU A 102 28.71 -18.05 -15.51
C LEU A 102 30.10 -17.43 -15.60
N THR A 103 30.36 -16.38 -14.81
CA THR A 103 31.67 -15.72 -14.69
C THR A 103 32.75 -16.68 -14.21
N GLY A 104 32.49 -17.38 -13.11
CA GLY A 104 33.44 -18.34 -12.54
C GLY A 104 33.76 -19.47 -13.50
N LEU A 105 32.73 -20.03 -14.16
CA LEU A 105 32.91 -21.09 -15.15
C LEU A 105 33.72 -20.67 -16.37
N GLU A 106 33.62 -19.41 -16.80
CA GLU A 106 34.40 -18.91 -17.94
C GLU A 106 35.85 -18.63 -17.55
N LYS A 107 36.08 -18.16 -16.31
CA LYS A 107 37.42 -18.02 -15.73
C LYS A 107 38.15 -19.35 -15.64
N ASP A 108 37.46 -20.36 -15.12
CA ASP A 108 38.05 -21.64 -14.84
C ASP A 108 37.88 -22.62 -16.02
N LYS A 109 37.47 -22.14 -17.21
CA LYS A 109 37.16 -22.99 -18.37
C LYS A 109 38.35 -23.87 -18.78
N LYS A 110 39.55 -23.31 -18.77
CA LYS A 110 40.79 -24.05 -19.09
C LYS A 110 41.11 -25.09 -18.01
N GLU A 111 40.99 -24.73 -16.74
CA GLU A 111 41.20 -25.63 -15.61
C GLU A 111 40.22 -26.81 -15.63
N ALA A 112 38.93 -26.54 -15.84
CA ALA A 112 37.91 -27.57 -15.99
C ALA A 112 38.18 -28.47 -17.22
N GLY A 113 38.72 -27.91 -18.31
CA GLY A 113 39.16 -28.66 -19.49
C GLY A 113 40.33 -29.59 -19.19
N MET A 114 41.33 -29.13 -18.43
CA MET A 114 42.47 -29.94 -17.98
C MET A 114 42.01 -31.08 -17.05
N LEU A 115 41.11 -30.80 -16.10
CA LEU A 115 40.57 -31.83 -15.20
C LEU A 115 39.82 -32.92 -15.99
N LYS A 116 39.03 -32.55 -17.00
CA LYS A 116 38.38 -33.51 -17.90
C LYS A 116 39.38 -34.33 -18.72
N ALA A 117 40.48 -33.70 -19.18
CA ALA A 117 41.53 -34.39 -19.94
C ALA A 117 42.29 -35.43 -19.08
N VAL A 118 42.41 -35.19 -17.77
CA VAL A 118 42.97 -36.13 -16.79
C VAL A 118 41.99 -37.26 -16.43
N GLY A 119 40.75 -37.23 -16.94
CA GLY A 119 39.74 -38.27 -16.73
C GLY A 119 38.75 -37.99 -15.60
N ILE A 120 38.80 -36.79 -14.98
CA ILE A 120 37.81 -36.41 -13.95
C ILE A 120 36.45 -36.18 -14.61
N THR A 121 35.41 -36.81 -14.06
CA THR A 121 34.07 -36.72 -14.65
C THR A 121 33.47 -35.32 -14.47
N ALA A 122 32.62 -34.91 -15.42
CA ALA A 122 31.89 -33.64 -15.31
C ALA A 122 31.06 -33.53 -14.01
N LYS A 123 30.58 -34.67 -13.48
CA LYS A 123 29.83 -34.72 -12.21
C LYS A 123 30.69 -34.33 -11.02
N ASP A 124 31.95 -34.74 -10.99
CA ASP A 124 32.87 -34.45 -9.89
C ASP A 124 33.35 -33.00 -9.93
N ILE A 125 33.64 -32.47 -11.13
CA ILE A 125 33.91 -31.05 -11.33
C ILE A 125 32.72 -30.22 -10.82
N ARG A 126 31.49 -30.57 -11.20
CA ARG A 126 30.28 -29.88 -10.72
C ARG A 126 30.12 -29.94 -9.20
N LYS A 127 30.44 -31.07 -8.56
CA LYS A 127 30.39 -31.20 -7.09
C LYS A 127 31.35 -30.21 -6.41
N ILE A 128 32.54 -30.01 -6.97
CA ILE A 128 33.52 -29.04 -6.43
C ILE A 128 32.92 -27.62 -6.46
N TYR A 129 32.36 -27.20 -7.59
CA TYR A 129 31.70 -25.89 -7.69
C TYR A 129 30.49 -25.75 -6.77
N ILE A 130 29.60 -26.75 -6.71
CA ILE A 130 28.41 -26.71 -5.85
C ILE A 130 28.81 -26.56 -4.38
N LYS A 131 29.83 -27.28 -3.90
CA LYS A 131 30.30 -27.18 -2.50
C LYS A 131 30.73 -25.75 -2.13
N LYS A 132 31.40 -25.03 -3.04
CA LYS A 132 31.80 -23.63 -2.84
C LYS A 132 30.58 -22.72 -2.66
N TYR A 133 29.54 -22.89 -3.48
CA TYR A 133 28.33 -22.08 -3.39
C TYR A 133 27.45 -22.45 -2.19
N ILE A 134 27.39 -23.73 -1.79
CA ILE A 134 26.74 -24.16 -0.54
C ILE A 134 27.40 -23.46 0.65
N LEU A 135 28.73 -23.43 0.71
CA LEU A 135 29.43 -22.77 1.82
C LEU A 135 29.10 -21.28 1.90
N LEU A 136 29.09 -20.57 0.76
CA LEU A 136 28.76 -19.14 0.70
C LEU A 136 27.30 -18.85 1.05
N SER A 137 26.38 -19.68 0.58
CA SER A 137 24.94 -19.49 0.82
C SER A 137 24.59 -19.80 2.27
N TYR A 138 25.16 -20.86 2.84
CA TYR A 138 24.96 -21.23 4.24
C TYR A 138 25.53 -20.19 5.21
N THR A 139 26.72 -19.66 4.96
CA THR A 139 27.28 -18.56 5.78
C THR A 139 26.44 -17.30 5.66
N GLY A 140 25.98 -16.96 4.45
CA GLY A 140 25.06 -15.85 4.21
C GLY A 140 23.73 -16.03 4.95
N GLY A 141 23.15 -17.23 4.93
CA GLY A 141 21.93 -17.58 5.63
C GLY A 141 22.06 -17.48 7.16
N ILE A 142 23.19 -17.94 7.73
CA ILE A 142 23.48 -17.79 9.16
C ILE A 142 23.61 -16.32 9.54
N ILE A 143 24.43 -15.56 8.81
CA ILE A 143 24.65 -14.12 9.10
C ILE A 143 23.32 -13.36 8.96
N GLY A 144 22.55 -13.64 7.91
CA GLY A 144 21.24 -13.04 7.68
C GLY A 144 20.24 -13.41 8.77
N GLY A 145 20.18 -14.67 9.19
CA GLY A 145 19.32 -15.13 10.28
C GLY A 145 19.69 -14.50 11.62
N LEU A 146 20.97 -14.41 11.95
CA LEU A 146 21.45 -13.74 13.17
C LEU A 146 21.13 -12.24 13.14
N ALA A 147 21.35 -11.58 12.00
CA ALA A 147 20.98 -10.18 11.83
C ALA A 147 19.46 -9.97 11.97
N ALA A 148 18.65 -10.86 11.40
CA ALA A 148 17.20 -10.82 11.54
C ALA A 148 16.76 -10.97 13.00
N LEU A 149 17.36 -11.88 13.76
CA LEU A 149 17.06 -12.03 15.19
C LEU A 149 17.43 -10.77 15.99
N LEU A 150 18.59 -10.16 15.73
CA LEU A 150 19.03 -8.94 16.40
C LEU A 150 18.17 -7.71 16.04
N LEU A 151 17.79 -7.59 14.77
CA LEU A 151 17.01 -6.46 14.25
C LEU A 151 15.50 -6.62 14.48
N SER A 152 15.00 -7.84 14.66
CA SER A 152 13.57 -8.09 14.88
C SER A 152 13.02 -7.41 16.13
N LYS A 153 13.79 -7.40 17.23
CA LYS A 153 13.37 -6.76 18.48
C LYS A 153 13.18 -5.24 18.37
N PRO A 154 14.17 -4.44 17.90
CA PRO A 154 13.96 -3.00 17.76
C PRO A 154 12.91 -2.65 16.70
N LEU A 155 12.82 -3.42 15.61
CA LEU A 155 11.82 -3.20 14.56
C LEU A 155 10.39 -3.59 15.01
N GLY A 156 10.27 -4.63 15.84
CA GLY A 156 9.00 -5.17 16.33
C GLY A 156 8.54 -4.58 17.67
N ARG A 157 9.35 -3.74 18.33
CA ARG A 157 9.02 -3.13 19.63
C ARG A 157 7.70 -2.37 19.56
N GLN A 158 7.54 -1.53 18.53
CA GLN A 158 6.33 -0.74 18.36
C GLN A 158 5.11 -1.61 18.04
N MET A 159 5.27 -2.71 17.28
CA MET A 159 4.19 -3.68 17.08
C MET A 159 3.80 -4.38 18.38
N THR A 160 4.77 -4.71 19.23
CA THR A 160 4.52 -5.33 20.54
C THR A 160 3.85 -4.34 21.50
N GLU A 161 4.21 -3.07 21.45
CA GLU A 161 3.59 -2.00 22.24
C GLU A 161 2.15 -1.69 21.78
N LEU A 162 1.85 -1.77 20.48
CA LEU A 162 0.49 -1.55 19.95
C LEU A 162 -0.42 -2.77 20.06
N TYR A 163 0.07 -3.97 19.77
CA TYR A 163 -0.76 -5.18 19.61
C TYR A 163 -0.57 -6.22 20.72
N GLY A 164 0.36 -5.99 21.63
CA GLY A 164 0.75 -6.98 22.64
C GLY A 164 1.73 -8.01 22.10
N PRO A 165 2.23 -8.91 22.97
CA PRO A 165 3.10 -10.00 22.58
C PRO A 165 2.35 -11.00 21.68
N ALA A 166 3.05 -11.55 20.69
CA ALA A 166 2.47 -12.61 19.86
C ALA A 166 2.32 -13.90 20.67
N ASP A 167 1.11 -14.46 20.70
CA ASP A 167 0.79 -15.68 21.45
C ASP A 167 1.54 -16.93 20.93
N ASN A 168 1.89 -16.96 19.63
CA ASN A 168 2.53 -18.10 18.98
C ASN A 168 3.96 -17.81 18.50
N MET A 169 4.84 -17.49 19.44
CA MET A 169 6.26 -17.25 19.16
C MET A 169 6.93 -18.45 18.44
N THR A 170 6.54 -19.68 18.79
CA THR A 170 7.00 -20.91 18.14
C THR A 170 6.65 -20.95 16.66
N GLY A 171 5.42 -20.58 16.29
CA GLY A 171 4.97 -20.53 14.91
C GLY A 171 5.73 -19.49 14.09
N ILE A 172 5.99 -18.31 14.66
CA ILE A 172 6.76 -17.25 13.99
C ILE A 172 8.19 -17.72 13.69
N ILE A 173 8.85 -18.36 14.67
CA ILE A 173 10.20 -18.91 14.48
C ILE A 173 10.18 -20.00 13.40
N LEU A 174 9.21 -20.92 13.44
CA LEU A 174 9.06 -21.98 12.44
C LEU A 174 8.90 -21.43 11.03
N VAL A 175 8.00 -20.46 10.83
CA VAL A 175 7.79 -19.80 9.52
C VAL A 175 9.05 -19.07 9.05
N SER A 176 9.76 -18.41 9.96
CA SER A 176 11.02 -17.72 9.65
C SER A 176 12.11 -18.70 9.20
N VAL A 177 12.26 -19.83 9.90
CA VAL A 177 13.20 -20.90 9.52
C VAL A 177 12.80 -21.51 8.18
N LEU A 178 11.52 -21.78 7.95
CA LEU A 178 11.02 -22.28 6.66
C LEU A 178 11.32 -21.29 5.53
N GLY A 179 11.18 -19.99 5.76
CA GLY A 179 11.54 -18.95 4.78
C GLY A 179 13.03 -18.94 4.42
N ILE A 180 13.91 -19.10 5.41
CA ILE A 180 15.37 -19.22 5.20
C ILE A 180 15.68 -20.48 4.39
N VAL A 181 15.11 -21.62 4.78
CA VAL A 181 15.31 -22.91 4.08
C VAL A 181 14.80 -22.83 2.64
N LEU A 182 13.61 -22.25 2.42
CA LEU A 182 13.05 -22.07 1.09
C LEU A 182 13.96 -21.21 0.21
N THR A 183 14.46 -20.09 0.75
CA THR A 183 15.40 -19.20 0.05
C THR A 183 16.68 -19.94 -0.33
N GLU A 184 17.25 -20.71 0.60
CA GLU A 184 18.45 -21.53 0.38
C GLU A 184 18.22 -22.58 -0.71
N VAL A 185 17.08 -23.28 -0.68
CA VAL A 185 16.70 -24.27 -1.70
C VAL A 185 16.59 -23.62 -3.08
N ILE A 186 15.95 -22.45 -3.18
CA ILE A 186 15.79 -21.72 -4.45
C ILE A 186 17.17 -21.32 -5.01
N ILE A 187 18.07 -20.81 -4.16
CA ILE A 187 19.44 -20.43 -4.53
C ILE A 187 20.24 -21.64 -5.03
N LEU A 188 20.29 -22.72 -4.24
CA LEU A 188 21.05 -23.93 -4.59
C LEU A 188 20.50 -24.63 -5.84
N TYR A 189 19.17 -24.64 -5.99
CA TYR A 189 18.52 -25.14 -7.20
C TYR A 189 18.93 -24.32 -8.43
N SER A 190 18.94 -22.98 -8.32
CA SER A 190 19.40 -22.09 -9.38
C SER A 190 20.86 -22.38 -9.78
N VAL A 191 21.77 -22.47 -8.81
CA VAL A 191 23.19 -22.81 -9.05
C VAL A 191 23.32 -24.16 -9.75
N LYS A 192 22.66 -25.21 -9.23
CA LYS A 192 22.69 -26.57 -9.81
C LYS A 192 22.16 -26.58 -11.24
N LYS A 193 21.05 -25.89 -11.51
CA LYS A 193 20.46 -25.77 -12.85
C LYS A 193 21.42 -25.09 -13.83
N HIS A 194 22.12 -24.05 -13.40
CA HIS A 194 23.07 -23.33 -14.25
C HIS A 194 24.34 -24.14 -14.52
N LEU A 195 24.89 -24.84 -13.52
CA LEU A 195 26.06 -25.71 -13.70
C LEU A 195 25.77 -26.91 -14.63
N LYS A 196 24.57 -27.50 -14.60
CA LYS A 196 24.20 -28.65 -15.46
C LYS A 196 24.33 -28.36 -16.95
N LYS A 197 24.16 -27.10 -17.39
CA LYS A 197 24.33 -26.71 -18.80
C LYS A 197 25.78 -26.88 -19.29
N TYR A 198 26.75 -26.86 -18.38
CA TYR A 198 28.18 -26.97 -18.68
C TYR A 198 28.66 -28.42 -18.82
N ASP A 199 27.88 -29.41 -18.37
CA ASP A 199 28.20 -30.84 -18.50
C ASP A 199 28.42 -31.25 -19.97
N ARG A 200 27.89 -30.49 -20.93
CA ARG A 200 27.98 -30.75 -22.38
C ARG A 200 29.26 -30.26 -23.06
N LEU A 201 30.13 -29.50 -22.39
CA LEU A 201 31.37 -29.00 -23.00
C LEU A 201 32.45 -30.09 -23.07
N SER A 202 33.00 -30.31 -24.26
CA SER A 202 34.11 -31.25 -24.50
C SER A 202 35.44 -30.68 -23.98
N ALA A 203 36.35 -31.55 -23.49
CA ALA A 203 37.69 -31.17 -23.06
C ALA A 203 38.49 -30.49 -24.17
N VAL A 204 38.33 -30.95 -25.41
CA VAL A 204 38.99 -30.38 -26.60
C VAL A 204 38.45 -28.97 -26.88
N GLU A 205 37.16 -28.75 -26.73
CA GLU A 205 36.50 -27.45 -26.94
C GLU A 205 36.84 -26.43 -25.84
N ALA A 206 37.21 -26.91 -24.65
CA ALA A 206 37.68 -26.08 -23.53
C ALA A 206 39.16 -25.65 -23.68
N ILE A 207 40.00 -26.53 -24.23
CA ILE A 207 41.45 -26.29 -24.40
C ILE A 207 41.74 -25.51 -25.67
N ARG A 208 41.01 -25.77 -26.77
CA ARG A 208 41.36 -25.25 -28.09
C ARG A 208 41.07 -23.76 -28.29
N ASP A 209 40.26 -23.13 -27.43
CA ASP A 209 39.83 -21.70 -27.46
C ASP A 209 39.99 -20.99 -28.82
N ASP A 210 39.49 -21.63 -29.88
CA ASP A 210 39.35 -20.99 -31.18
C ASP A 210 38.15 -20.07 -31.02
N GLY A 211 38.37 -18.76 -30.93
CA GLY A 211 37.35 -17.72 -30.75
C GLY A 211 36.29 -17.61 -31.87
N ARG A 212 35.92 -18.70 -32.52
CA ARG A 212 35.15 -18.81 -33.77
C ARG A 212 33.81 -19.53 -33.66
N THR A 213 33.30 -19.90 -32.48
CA THR A 213 31.92 -20.42 -32.40
C THR A 213 30.90 -19.28 -32.41
N GLY A 214 30.64 -18.77 -33.63
CA GLY A 214 29.67 -17.75 -33.98
C GLY A 214 28.20 -18.19 -33.85
N LYS A 215 27.76 -18.65 -32.68
CA LYS A 215 26.35 -18.55 -32.32
C LYS A 215 26.14 -17.19 -31.70
N ARG A 216 25.30 -16.34 -32.32
CA ARG A 216 24.83 -15.04 -31.79
C ARG A 216 24.64 -15.18 -30.27
N LYS A 217 25.66 -14.78 -29.49
CA LYS A 217 25.59 -14.73 -28.03
C LYS A 217 24.49 -13.72 -27.77
N THR A 218 23.33 -14.17 -27.29
CA THR A 218 22.24 -13.29 -26.84
C THR A 218 22.87 -12.17 -26.04
N ASP A 219 22.65 -10.93 -26.46
CA ASP A 219 23.47 -9.81 -26.04
C ASP A 219 23.46 -9.73 -24.51
N SER A 220 24.60 -10.02 -23.89
CA SER A 220 24.66 -10.30 -22.45
C SER A 220 24.22 -9.08 -21.63
N PHE A 221 24.26 -7.89 -22.24
CA PHE A 221 23.78 -6.62 -21.68
C PHE A 221 22.25 -6.59 -21.46
N PHE A 222 21.47 -7.50 -22.07
CA PHE A 222 20.03 -7.65 -21.82
C PHE A 222 19.69 -7.71 -20.33
N TRP A 223 20.53 -8.39 -19.54
CA TRP A 223 20.24 -8.54 -18.11
C TRP A 223 20.59 -7.32 -17.27
N ILE A 224 21.45 -6.42 -17.74
CA ILE A 224 21.56 -5.09 -17.14
C ILE A 224 20.21 -4.40 -17.27
N GLY A 225 19.54 -4.55 -18.42
CA GLY A 225 18.16 -4.10 -18.60
C GLY A 225 17.22 -4.75 -17.59
N ALA A 226 17.20 -6.09 -17.49
CA ALA A 226 16.31 -6.81 -16.58
C ALA A 226 16.49 -6.42 -15.09
N ILE A 227 17.73 -6.19 -14.66
CA ILE A 227 18.00 -5.75 -13.29
C ILE A 227 17.60 -4.29 -13.09
N THR A 228 17.86 -3.44 -14.08
CA THR A 228 17.36 -2.06 -14.07
C THR A 228 15.83 -2.03 -13.97
N VAL A 229 15.11 -2.90 -14.70
CA VAL A 229 13.65 -3.06 -14.55
C VAL A 229 13.28 -3.39 -13.12
N ALA A 230 13.88 -4.43 -12.54
CA ALA A 230 13.58 -4.88 -11.19
C ALA A 230 13.89 -3.81 -10.14
N SER A 231 15.02 -3.11 -10.27
CA SER A 231 15.42 -2.03 -9.37
C SER A 231 14.54 -0.80 -9.51
N VAL A 232 14.18 -0.36 -10.72
CA VAL A 232 13.24 0.76 -10.91
C VAL A 232 11.85 0.41 -10.39
N PHE A 233 11.38 -0.82 -10.63
CA PHE A 233 10.15 -1.33 -10.04
C PHE A 233 10.20 -1.27 -8.49
N LEU A 234 11.31 -1.72 -7.90
CA LEU A 234 11.56 -1.66 -6.45
C LEU A 234 11.52 -0.24 -5.88
N MET A 235 12.03 0.74 -6.63
CA MET A 235 11.97 2.16 -6.24
C MET A 235 10.53 2.70 -6.29
N LEU A 236 9.81 2.40 -7.38
CA LEU A 236 8.56 3.09 -7.69
C LEU A 236 7.38 2.66 -6.84
N VAL A 237 7.25 1.38 -6.51
CA VAL A 237 6.05 0.92 -5.77
C VAL A 237 5.93 1.60 -4.40
N PRO A 238 6.98 1.63 -3.55
CA PRO A 238 6.90 2.31 -2.26
C PRO A 238 6.74 3.83 -2.39
N ILE A 239 7.38 4.45 -3.40
CA ILE A 239 7.22 5.89 -3.67
C ILE A 239 5.76 6.21 -4.04
N ASN A 240 5.19 5.46 -4.98
CA ASN A 240 3.81 5.67 -5.42
C ASN A 240 2.82 5.42 -4.28
N MET A 241 3.08 4.45 -3.41
CA MET A 241 2.29 4.27 -2.18
C MET A 241 2.39 5.48 -1.26
N ALA A 242 3.61 5.98 -1.01
CA ALA A 242 3.84 7.15 -0.17
C ALA A 242 3.11 8.40 -0.69
N THR A 243 3.18 8.67 -2.00
CA THR A 243 2.51 9.81 -2.64
C THR A 243 0.99 9.65 -2.65
N THR A 244 0.50 8.42 -2.81
CA THR A 244 -0.95 8.15 -2.84
C THR A 244 -1.59 8.41 -1.49
N ILE A 245 -1.04 7.84 -0.42
CA ILE A 245 -1.62 7.98 0.94
C ILE A 245 -1.49 9.42 1.46
N SER A 246 -0.44 10.13 1.03
CA SER A 246 -0.25 11.55 1.38
C SER A 246 -1.12 12.50 0.54
N SER A 247 -1.92 12.00 -0.40
CA SER A 247 -2.74 12.85 -1.27
C SER A 247 -4.13 13.07 -0.70
N ASP A 248 -4.71 14.25 -0.93
CA ASP A 248 -6.07 14.55 -0.50
C ASP A 248 -7.09 13.60 -1.15
N LYS A 249 -6.82 13.13 -2.37
CA LYS A 249 -7.66 12.12 -3.05
C LYS A 249 -7.78 10.82 -2.26
N PHE A 250 -6.80 10.49 -1.41
CA PHE A 250 -6.87 9.30 -0.57
C PHE A 250 -8.06 9.33 0.38
N ILE A 251 -8.42 10.52 0.87
CA ILE A 251 -9.55 10.77 1.77
C ILE A 251 -10.86 10.29 1.14
N SER A 252 -11.04 10.52 -0.17
CA SER A 252 -12.24 10.09 -0.89
C SER A 252 -12.39 8.57 -1.02
N TYR A 253 -11.29 7.80 -0.95
CA TYR A 253 -11.36 6.33 -0.88
C TYR A 253 -11.75 5.84 0.51
N MET A 254 -11.62 6.70 1.52
CA MET A 254 -11.99 6.38 2.89
C MET A 254 -13.47 6.64 3.19
N GLY A 255 -14.27 7.05 2.20
CA GLY A 255 -15.68 7.40 2.39
C GLY A 255 -15.92 8.82 2.93
N VAL A 256 -14.87 9.63 3.08
CA VAL A 256 -14.97 11.00 3.58
C VAL A 256 -14.88 11.98 2.42
N GLY A 257 -15.81 12.95 2.36
CA GLY A 257 -15.81 14.00 1.36
C GLY A 257 -14.57 14.89 1.43
N LEU A 258 -14.12 15.42 0.28
CA LEU A 258 -12.96 16.32 0.19
C LEU A 258 -13.30 17.73 0.72
N SER A 259 -13.32 17.90 2.04
CA SER A 259 -13.52 19.21 2.68
C SER A 259 -12.37 19.57 3.63
N GLN A 260 -12.32 20.83 4.05
CA GLN A 260 -11.29 21.32 4.99
C GLN A 260 -11.75 21.12 6.45
N VAL A 261 -13.02 21.41 6.72
CA VAL A 261 -13.64 21.30 8.04
C VAL A 261 -14.78 20.30 8.00
N ARG A 262 -14.94 19.56 9.09
CA ARG A 262 -16.05 18.66 9.37
C ARG A 262 -16.64 19.01 10.72
N ILE A 263 -17.95 19.25 10.75
CA ILE A 263 -18.72 19.44 11.99
C ILE A 263 -19.57 18.21 12.20
N ASP A 264 -19.32 17.47 13.27
CA ASP A 264 -20.11 16.32 13.69
C ASP A 264 -21.08 16.76 14.78
N VAL A 265 -22.39 16.54 14.55
CA VAL A 265 -23.45 16.74 15.52
C VAL A 265 -24.01 15.37 15.89
N ALA A 266 -23.75 14.92 17.11
CA ALA A 266 -24.18 13.62 17.60
C ALA A 266 -24.53 13.70 19.08
N GLN A 267 -25.19 12.65 19.60
CA GLN A 267 -25.36 12.44 21.04
C GLN A 267 -26.13 13.59 21.76
N CYS A 268 -27.16 14.13 21.12
CA CYS A 268 -28.09 15.09 21.73
C CYS A 268 -29.54 14.78 21.36
N ASP A 269 -30.50 15.23 22.17
CA ASP A 269 -31.93 14.96 21.94
C ASP A 269 -32.50 15.75 20.74
N SER A 270 -31.77 16.76 20.25
CA SER A 270 -32.23 17.68 19.20
C SER A 270 -31.22 17.82 18.05
N ILE A 271 -30.68 16.70 17.56
CA ILE A 271 -29.68 16.69 16.45
C ILE A 271 -30.17 17.51 15.26
N GLU A 272 -31.45 17.39 14.89
CA GLU A 272 -32.03 18.11 13.75
C GLU A 272 -32.03 19.63 13.94
N ASP A 273 -32.38 20.11 15.13
CA ASP A 273 -32.43 21.54 15.42
C ASP A 273 -31.03 22.16 15.49
N VAL A 274 -30.09 21.47 16.15
CA VAL A 274 -28.68 21.90 16.20
C VAL A 274 -28.10 21.93 14.78
N SER A 275 -28.33 20.89 13.99
CA SER A 275 -27.85 20.82 12.60
C SER A 275 -28.41 21.95 11.74
N ARG A 276 -29.71 22.29 11.93
CA ARG A 276 -30.38 23.36 11.20
C ARG A 276 -29.84 24.74 11.57
N ASP A 277 -29.54 24.95 12.85
CA ASP A 277 -28.96 26.20 13.33
C ASP A 277 -27.55 26.43 12.76
N PHE A 278 -26.70 25.40 12.79
CA PHE A 278 -25.40 25.45 12.13
C PHE A 278 -25.51 25.65 10.62
N TYR A 279 -26.44 24.96 9.95
CA TYR A 279 -26.67 25.13 8.52
C TYR A 279 -26.95 26.60 8.16
N LYS A 280 -27.89 27.26 8.86
CA LYS A 280 -28.23 28.67 8.62
C LYS A 280 -27.05 29.60 8.87
N LYS A 281 -26.26 29.35 9.92
CA LYS A 281 -25.08 30.16 10.22
C LYS A 281 -24.01 30.04 9.14
N ILE A 282 -23.75 28.82 8.65
CA ILE A 282 -22.75 28.53 7.62
C ILE A 282 -23.20 29.13 6.28
N GLU A 283 -24.48 29.02 5.94
CA GLU A 283 -25.06 29.60 4.72
C GLU A 283 -24.89 31.14 4.68
N ALA A 284 -24.94 31.80 5.84
CA ALA A 284 -24.74 33.24 5.96
C ALA A 284 -23.26 33.67 6.09
N ASP A 285 -22.31 32.73 6.26
CA ASP A 285 -20.89 33.04 6.48
C ASP A 285 -20.17 33.27 5.16
N SER A 286 -19.68 34.50 4.95
CA SER A 286 -19.04 34.90 3.69
C SER A 286 -17.71 34.20 3.41
N ARG A 287 -17.09 33.56 4.41
CA ARG A 287 -15.82 32.82 4.27
C ARG A 287 -16.00 31.45 3.62
N VAL A 288 -17.22 30.91 3.62
CA VAL A 288 -17.53 29.57 3.10
C VAL A 288 -17.63 29.61 1.57
N ASP A 289 -16.91 28.71 0.90
CA ASP A 289 -17.02 28.51 -0.55
C ASP A 289 -18.07 27.46 -0.87
N LYS A 290 -18.01 26.31 -0.18
CA LYS A 290 -18.91 25.18 -0.39
C LYS A 290 -19.17 24.46 0.91
N PHE A 291 -20.42 24.06 1.14
CA PHE A 291 -20.78 23.22 2.28
C PHE A 291 -21.91 22.25 1.93
N ALA A 292 -22.06 21.20 2.73
CA ALA A 292 -23.16 20.25 2.60
C ALA A 292 -23.47 19.58 3.93
N LEU A 293 -24.76 19.40 4.22
CA LEU A 293 -25.27 18.67 5.38
C LEU A 293 -25.60 17.24 4.97
N MET A 294 -25.02 16.30 5.70
CA MET A 294 -25.26 14.86 5.59
C MET A 294 -25.93 14.36 6.86
N GLN A 295 -26.94 13.52 6.72
CA GLN A 295 -27.68 12.93 7.84
C GLN A 295 -27.61 11.41 7.75
N THR A 296 -27.25 10.74 8.85
CA THR A 296 -27.17 9.27 8.86
C THR A 296 -28.26 8.65 9.70
N ARG A 297 -28.96 7.69 9.12
CA ARG A 297 -29.96 6.84 9.78
C ARG A 297 -29.61 5.37 9.55
N ASN A 298 -30.10 4.51 10.43
CA ASN A 298 -29.99 3.06 10.26
C ASN A 298 -31.33 2.50 9.76
N TYR A 299 -31.40 2.08 8.50
CA TYR A 299 -32.62 1.51 7.91
C TYR A 299 -32.55 0.00 7.90
N LYS A 300 -33.70 -0.66 8.06
CA LYS A 300 -33.82 -2.08 7.73
C LYS A 300 -33.91 -2.21 6.22
N ALA A 301 -33.12 -3.10 5.63
CA ALA A 301 -33.09 -3.34 4.20
C ALA A 301 -33.26 -4.83 3.89
N SER A 302 -33.73 -5.15 2.68
CA SER A 302 -33.77 -6.51 2.14
C SER A 302 -33.25 -6.56 0.72
N TYR A 303 -32.51 -7.62 0.44
CA TYR A 303 -32.09 -8.02 -0.90
C TYR A 303 -32.11 -9.54 -1.00
N ASN A 304 -32.78 -10.09 -2.03
CA ASN A 304 -32.92 -11.54 -2.25
C ASN A 304 -33.33 -12.34 -0.98
N ASN A 305 -34.34 -11.85 -0.24
CA ASN A 305 -34.84 -12.41 1.03
C ASN A 305 -33.86 -12.36 2.22
N THR A 306 -32.70 -11.74 2.07
CA THR A 306 -31.77 -11.47 3.18
C THR A 306 -32.09 -10.11 3.77
N LYS A 307 -32.50 -10.08 5.05
CA LYS A 307 -32.72 -8.83 5.79
C LYS A 307 -31.45 -8.42 6.53
N PHE A 308 -31.15 -7.12 6.52
CA PHE A 308 -29.98 -6.56 7.20
C PHE A 308 -30.21 -5.10 7.57
N ASN A 309 -29.43 -4.61 8.54
CA ASN A 309 -29.38 -3.20 8.87
C ASN A 309 -28.40 -2.46 7.94
N LEU A 310 -28.80 -1.27 7.49
CA LEU A 310 -28.04 -0.47 6.54
C LEU A 310 -27.91 0.96 7.06
N LEU A 311 -26.67 1.34 7.40
CA LEU A 311 -26.32 2.72 7.72
C LEU A 311 -26.33 3.54 6.44
N THR A 312 -27.30 4.43 6.33
CA THR A 312 -27.54 5.21 5.11
C THR A 312 -27.37 6.69 5.38
N GLU A 313 -26.44 7.30 4.64
CA GLU A 313 -26.20 8.73 4.62
C GLU A 313 -27.04 9.41 3.54
N THR A 314 -27.80 10.41 3.95
CA THR A 314 -28.74 11.16 3.11
C THR A 314 -28.27 12.62 3.01
N GLY A 315 -28.15 13.14 1.79
CA GLY A 315 -27.70 14.52 1.55
C GLY A 315 -27.29 14.76 0.09
N ASP A 316 -26.70 15.93 -0.17
CA ASP A 316 -26.12 16.26 -1.49
C ASP A 316 -24.72 15.63 -1.66
N HIS A 317 -24.71 14.39 -2.17
CA HIS A 317 -23.47 13.67 -2.46
C HIS A 317 -22.68 14.23 -3.64
N THR A 318 -23.23 15.22 -4.37
CA THR A 318 -22.51 15.93 -5.44
C THR A 318 -21.62 17.06 -4.91
N ALA A 319 -21.89 17.53 -3.69
CA ALA A 319 -21.10 18.58 -3.07
C ALA A 319 -19.67 18.14 -2.77
N PHE A 320 -19.50 16.92 -2.25
CA PHE A 320 -18.20 16.36 -1.92
C PHE A 320 -18.11 14.92 -2.46
N PRO A 321 -17.86 14.75 -3.76
CA PRO A 321 -17.95 13.45 -4.40
C PRO A 321 -16.89 12.48 -3.90
N LEU A 322 -17.29 11.23 -3.73
CA LEU A 322 -16.40 10.12 -3.39
C LEU A 322 -15.84 9.41 -4.64
N SER A 323 -14.88 8.51 -4.43
CA SER A 323 -14.44 7.59 -5.49
C SER A 323 -15.41 6.42 -5.64
N TYR A 324 -16.07 6.35 -6.80
CA TYR A 324 -16.90 5.23 -7.23
C TYR A 324 -16.07 4.22 -8.03
N ILE A 325 -16.19 2.94 -7.68
CA ILE A 325 -15.58 1.83 -8.42
C ILE A 325 -16.42 1.50 -9.65
N GLU A 326 -17.74 1.50 -9.49
CA GLU A 326 -18.73 1.28 -10.54
C GLU A 326 -19.89 2.26 -10.38
N GLY A 327 -20.50 2.67 -11.49
CA GLY A 327 -21.63 3.60 -11.48
C GLY A 327 -21.27 5.01 -11.01
N ALA A 328 -22.23 5.69 -10.38
CA ALA A 328 -22.10 7.07 -9.93
C ALA A 328 -22.84 7.32 -8.61
N GLN A 329 -22.63 8.51 -8.04
CA GLN A 329 -23.38 8.97 -6.86
C GLN A 329 -24.88 9.10 -7.14
N PRO A 330 -25.74 8.87 -6.13
CA PRO A 330 -27.17 9.05 -6.29
C PRO A 330 -27.47 10.54 -6.52
N THR A 331 -28.29 10.83 -7.52
CA THR A 331 -28.72 12.20 -7.85
C THR A 331 -30.23 12.35 -7.97
N LYS A 332 -30.94 11.22 -8.10
CA LYS A 332 -32.40 11.18 -8.25
C LYS A 332 -33.03 10.42 -7.09
N ASN A 333 -34.30 10.72 -6.84
CA ASN A 333 -35.13 9.92 -5.96
C ASN A 333 -35.21 8.46 -6.45
N GLY A 334 -35.12 7.52 -5.51
CA GLY A 334 -35.11 6.08 -5.80
C GLY A 334 -33.74 5.52 -6.23
N GLU A 335 -32.68 6.32 -6.23
CA GLU A 335 -31.30 5.85 -6.42
C GLU A 335 -30.60 5.64 -5.07
N ILE A 336 -29.88 4.53 -4.92
CA ILE A 336 -29.03 4.23 -3.77
C ILE A 336 -27.63 3.85 -4.26
N ALA A 337 -26.59 4.36 -3.62
CA ALA A 337 -25.24 3.85 -3.79
C ALA A 337 -24.86 3.01 -2.58
N LEU A 338 -24.13 1.92 -2.79
CA LEU A 338 -23.65 1.04 -1.74
C LEU A 338 -22.13 1.10 -1.60
N SER A 339 -21.63 0.94 -0.39
CA SER A 339 -20.22 0.67 -0.19
C SER A 339 -19.82 -0.69 -0.78
N MET A 340 -18.54 -0.83 -1.16
CA MET A 340 -18.03 -2.07 -1.75
C MET A 340 -18.27 -3.29 -0.87
N LEU A 341 -17.99 -3.21 0.44
CA LEU A 341 -18.19 -4.36 1.31
C LEU A 341 -19.67 -4.71 1.48
N GLN A 342 -20.55 -3.71 1.56
CA GLN A 342 -21.98 -3.96 1.63
C GLN A 342 -22.47 -4.68 0.37
N ALA A 343 -22.08 -4.21 -0.81
CA ALA A 343 -22.43 -4.83 -2.08
C ALA A 343 -21.89 -6.26 -2.22
N GLN A 344 -20.64 -6.50 -1.79
CA GLN A 344 -20.02 -7.83 -1.82
C GLN A 344 -20.69 -8.82 -0.85
N ASP A 345 -21.01 -8.37 0.37
CA ASP A 345 -21.61 -9.23 1.40
C ASP A 345 -22.98 -9.76 0.97
N ILE A 346 -23.82 -8.91 0.35
CA ILE A 346 -25.15 -9.29 -0.11
C ILE A 346 -25.16 -9.79 -1.56
N GLY A 347 -24.02 -9.71 -2.26
CA GLY A 347 -23.89 -10.11 -3.67
C GLY A 347 -24.59 -9.19 -4.68
N CYS A 348 -24.85 -7.94 -4.31
CA CYS A 348 -25.58 -6.96 -5.11
C CYS A 348 -24.67 -6.24 -6.10
N LYS A 349 -25.21 -5.89 -7.27
CA LYS A 349 -24.50 -5.15 -8.33
C LYS A 349 -25.19 -3.83 -8.69
N VAL A 350 -24.50 -2.97 -9.41
CA VAL A 350 -25.11 -1.76 -10.00
C VAL A 350 -26.22 -2.18 -10.96
N GLY A 351 -27.40 -1.57 -10.80
CA GLY A 351 -28.62 -1.87 -11.55
C GLY A 351 -29.61 -2.77 -10.82
N ASP A 352 -29.21 -3.43 -9.73
CA ASP A 352 -30.11 -4.23 -8.91
C ASP A 352 -31.04 -3.34 -8.05
N THR A 353 -32.10 -3.92 -7.51
CA THR A 353 -33.04 -3.23 -6.63
C THR A 353 -32.92 -3.74 -5.19
N ILE A 354 -32.75 -2.81 -4.25
CA ILE A 354 -32.76 -3.06 -2.80
C ILE A 354 -34.00 -2.42 -2.21
N SER A 355 -34.67 -3.15 -1.34
CA SER A 355 -35.84 -2.66 -0.64
C SER A 355 -35.45 -2.11 0.72
N LEU A 356 -35.77 -0.85 0.99
CA LEU A 356 -35.69 -0.27 2.34
C LEU A 356 -37.06 -0.37 3.00
N TYR A 357 -37.07 -0.79 4.27
CA TYR A 357 -38.30 -0.88 5.05
C TYR A 357 -38.53 0.40 5.85
N THR A 358 -39.77 0.86 5.76
CA THR A 358 -40.42 1.77 6.70
C THR A 358 -41.45 0.96 7.48
N ASP A 359 -41.93 1.44 8.63
CA ASP A 359 -42.90 0.69 9.44
C ASP A 359 -44.19 0.32 8.68
N ASP A 360 -44.56 1.12 7.66
CA ASP A 360 -45.79 0.94 6.87
C ASP A 360 -45.57 0.50 5.41
N SER A 361 -44.33 0.51 4.89
CA SER A 361 -44.09 0.19 3.47
C SER A 361 -42.67 -0.25 3.12
N GLU A 362 -42.57 -1.11 2.09
CA GLU A 362 -41.33 -1.51 1.46
C GLU A 362 -41.07 -0.62 0.23
N ILE A 363 -39.99 0.17 0.28
CA ILE A 363 -39.66 1.15 -0.77
C ILE A 363 -38.48 0.62 -1.60
N PRO A 364 -38.66 0.39 -2.91
CA PRO A 364 -37.59 -0.09 -3.78
C PRO A 364 -36.64 1.04 -4.20
N TYR A 365 -35.35 0.81 -4.06
CA TYR A 365 -34.27 1.67 -4.55
C TYR A 365 -33.39 0.93 -5.56
N THR A 366 -33.02 1.61 -6.63
CA THR A 366 -32.11 1.07 -7.65
C THR A 366 -30.67 1.41 -7.29
N VAL A 367 -29.79 0.41 -7.31
CA VAL A 367 -28.37 0.60 -7.02
C VAL A 367 -27.70 1.35 -8.19
N CYS A 368 -27.33 2.61 -7.98
CA CYS A 368 -26.76 3.49 -9.01
C CYS A 368 -25.22 3.48 -9.02
N GLY A 369 -24.58 3.04 -7.93
CA GLY A 369 -23.13 3.03 -7.83
C GLY A 369 -22.59 2.23 -6.64
N ILE A 370 -21.34 1.81 -6.76
CA ILE A 370 -20.56 1.16 -5.72
C ILE A 370 -19.35 2.03 -5.39
N TYR A 371 -19.22 2.47 -4.14
CA TYR A 371 -18.13 3.35 -3.69
C TYR A 371 -17.22 2.69 -2.66
N SER A 372 -16.00 3.24 -2.53
CA SER A 372 -15.08 2.82 -1.46
C SER A 372 -15.40 3.58 -0.19
N ASP A 373 -15.59 2.85 0.90
CA ASP A 373 -15.81 3.41 2.23
C ASP A 373 -15.18 2.48 3.26
N ILE A 374 -14.48 3.09 4.21
CA ILE A 374 -13.84 2.37 5.32
C ILE A 374 -14.43 2.80 6.66
N THR A 375 -15.30 3.80 6.67
CA THR A 375 -16.04 4.23 7.86
C THR A 375 -17.10 3.19 8.21
N ASN A 376 -17.49 3.15 9.48
CA ASN A 376 -18.58 2.29 9.96
C ASN A 376 -18.43 0.80 9.56
N GLY A 377 -17.20 0.30 9.49
CA GLY A 377 -16.89 -1.08 9.06
C GLY A 377 -16.94 -1.31 7.55
N GLY A 378 -16.99 -0.23 6.76
CA GLY A 378 -17.08 -0.23 5.30
C GLY A 378 -18.44 -0.67 4.77
N LYS A 379 -19.47 -0.72 5.62
CA LYS A 379 -20.83 -1.14 5.27
C LYS A 379 -21.79 0.03 5.41
N THR A 380 -21.96 0.77 4.33
CA THR A 380 -22.76 1.99 4.31
C THR A 380 -23.52 2.09 2.99
N ALA A 381 -24.51 2.95 2.97
CA ALA A 381 -25.19 3.38 1.76
C ALA A 381 -25.31 4.90 1.71
N LYS A 382 -25.51 5.41 0.50
CA LYS A 382 -25.74 6.82 0.22
C LYS A 382 -27.00 6.96 -0.61
N ILE A 383 -27.87 7.89 -0.23
CA ILE A 383 -29.08 8.24 -0.98
C ILE A 383 -29.08 9.75 -1.19
N SER A 384 -29.52 10.17 -2.36
CA SER A 384 -29.77 11.59 -2.61
C SER A 384 -30.95 12.01 -1.76
N ALA A 385 -30.75 12.98 -0.87
CA ALA A 385 -31.90 13.75 -0.41
C ALA A 385 -32.27 14.67 -1.58
N ASP A 386 -33.55 14.77 -1.93
CA ASP A 386 -34.01 16.07 -2.44
C ASP A 386 -33.65 17.06 -1.35
N THR A 387 -32.64 17.89 -1.62
CA THR A 387 -32.12 18.93 -0.75
C THR A 387 -33.28 19.50 0.05
N ILE A 388 -33.27 19.26 1.37
CA ILE A 388 -34.22 19.78 2.37
C ILE A 388 -34.97 20.94 1.75
N SER A 389 -36.20 20.67 1.29
CA SER A 389 -37.02 21.60 0.54
C SER A 389 -36.80 23.00 1.09
N GLN A 390 -36.14 23.83 0.29
CA GLN A 390 -36.13 25.27 0.49
C GLN A 390 -37.59 25.66 0.77
N THR A 391 -37.83 26.32 1.90
CA THR A 391 -39.14 26.59 2.52
C THR A 391 -39.68 25.46 3.39
N TYR A 392 -39.55 25.64 4.71
CA TYR A 392 -40.18 24.84 5.78
C TYR A 392 -41.70 25.04 5.86
N ASP A 393 -42.33 25.40 4.74
CA ASP A 393 -43.75 25.67 4.61
C ASP A 393 -44.27 24.99 3.33
N ASN A 394 -44.48 23.68 3.43
CA ASN A 394 -45.63 23.01 2.86
C ASN A 394 -45.59 21.52 3.15
N SER A 395 -46.77 20.99 3.44
CA SER A 395 -47.18 19.62 3.72
C SER A 395 -46.91 18.59 2.60
N LEU A 396 -45.94 18.85 1.71
CA LEU A 396 -45.53 17.99 0.60
C LEU A 396 -44.05 17.59 0.63
N SER A 397 -43.22 18.18 1.51
CA SER A 397 -41.82 17.75 1.71
C SER A 397 -41.67 16.59 2.72
N LYS A 398 -42.75 16.21 3.40
CA LYS A 398 -42.82 14.99 4.23
C LYS A 398 -42.88 13.69 3.41
N ALA A 399 -43.20 13.77 2.11
CA ALA A 399 -43.65 12.61 1.34
C ALA A 399 -42.57 11.77 0.64
N SER A 400 -41.27 12.12 0.72
CA SER A 400 -40.22 11.35 -0.01
C SER A 400 -39.23 10.58 0.87
N LEU A 401 -39.15 10.85 2.18
CA LEU A 401 -38.41 10.08 3.20
C LEU A 401 -38.78 10.55 4.64
N GLY A 402 -39.84 11.35 4.79
CA GLY A 402 -40.10 12.20 5.96
C GLY A 402 -40.88 11.58 7.12
N ASP A 403 -41.12 10.27 7.12
CA ASP A 403 -41.73 9.52 8.23
C ASP A 403 -41.12 8.10 8.26
N MET A 404 -39.79 7.99 8.34
CA MET A 404 -39.14 6.71 8.71
C MET A 404 -38.77 6.78 10.19
N ASP A 405 -39.32 5.90 11.01
CA ASP A 405 -39.20 5.87 12.48
C ASP A 405 -37.78 5.44 12.96
N SER A 406 -36.82 5.34 12.04
CA SER A 406 -35.40 5.22 12.37
C SER A 406 -34.87 6.57 12.88
N PRO A 407 -34.49 6.68 14.17
CA PRO A 407 -34.03 7.95 14.74
C PRO A 407 -32.77 8.45 14.02
N LEU A 408 -32.67 9.77 13.88
CA LEU A 408 -31.46 10.39 13.35
C LEU A 408 -30.30 10.07 14.28
N MET A 409 -29.27 9.39 13.78
CA MET A 409 -28.14 8.97 14.61
C MET A 409 -27.14 10.10 14.79
N TRP A 410 -26.82 10.79 13.70
CA TRP A 410 -25.93 11.95 13.68
C TRP A 410 -26.08 12.74 12.38
N SER A 411 -25.62 13.98 12.41
CA SER A 411 -25.44 14.84 11.24
C SER A 411 -23.98 15.23 11.08
N ILE A 412 -23.52 15.32 9.84
CA ILE A 412 -22.18 15.77 9.49
C ILE A 412 -22.31 16.96 8.53
N ILE A 413 -21.63 18.06 8.82
CA ILE A 413 -21.53 19.20 7.91
C ILE A 413 -20.11 19.29 7.38
N TYR A 414 -19.96 19.12 6.07
CA TYR A 414 -18.70 19.29 5.35
C TYR A 414 -18.58 20.74 4.88
N ILE A 415 -17.41 21.36 5.07
CA ILE A 415 -17.18 22.77 4.75
C ILE A 415 -15.81 22.94 4.08
N THR A 416 -15.79 23.68 2.99
CA THR A 416 -14.59 24.22 2.35
C THR A 416 -14.67 25.75 2.35
N LEU A 417 -13.60 26.40 2.81
CA LEU A 417 -13.48 27.84 2.87
C LEU A 417 -12.94 28.39 1.54
N LYS A 418 -13.16 29.68 1.30
CA LYS A 418 -12.58 30.41 0.17
C LYS A 418 -11.06 30.48 0.28
N ASP A 419 -10.39 30.59 -0.87
CA ASP A 419 -8.94 30.69 -0.93
C ASP A 419 -8.41 31.87 -0.11
N GLY A 420 -7.48 31.59 0.81
CA GLY A 420 -6.83 32.59 1.66
C GLY A 420 -7.41 32.71 3.09
N GLU A 421 -8.54 32.06 3.37
CA GLU A 421 -9.12 32.01 4.72
C GLU A 421 -8.34 31.07 5.66
N ASP A 422 -8.19 31.44 6.93
CA ASP A 422 -7.53 30.61 7.94
C ASP A 422 -8.52 29.60 8.55
N VAL A 423 -8.28 28.32 8.28
CA VAL A 423 -9.10 27.20 8.79
C VAL A 423 -9.11 27.15 10.32
N GLN A 424 -8.03 27.51 11.00
CA GLN A 424 -7.94 27.49 12.46
C GLN A 424 -8.71 28.62 13.11
N GLU A 425 -8.67 29.80 12.51
CA GLU A 425 -9.47 30.94 12.96
C GLU A 425 -10.96 30.61 12.81
N PHE A 426 -11.37 30.08 11.65
CA PHE A 426 -12.73 29.60 11.44
C PHE A 426 -13.15 28.55 12.48
N ILE A 427 -12.31 27.55 12.74
CA ILE A 427 -12.61 26.50 13.75
C ILE A 427 -12.71 27.11 15.16
N ALA A 428 -11.89 28.10 15.52
CA ALA A 428 -11.95 28.74 16.82
C ALA A 428 -13.27 29.52 17.02
N ASP A 429 -13.72 30.24 15.98
CA ASP A 429 -15.01 30.95 15.99
C ASP A 429 -16.18 29.97 16.16
N TYR A 430 -16.20 28.89 15.37
CA TYR A 430 -17.27 27.91 15.43
C TYR A 430 -17.24 27.07 16.71
N LYS A 431 -16.07 26.88 17.34
CA LYS A 431 -15.97 26.27 18.68
C LYS A 431 -16.64 27.13 19.73
N THR A 432 -16.35 28.44 19.72
CA THR A 432 -17.00 29.40 20.63
C THR A 432 -18.52 29.42 20.42
N TYR A 433 -18.97 29.24 19.18
CA TYR A 433 -20.40 29.08 18.87
C TYR A 433 -20.97 27.77 19.42
N SER A 434 -20.22 26.67 19.29
CA SER A 434 -20.65 25.33 19.71
C SER A 434 -20.80 25.16 21.22
N ASP A 435 -20.16 26.02 22.02
CA ASP A 435 -20.23 25.97 23.50
C ASP A 435 -21.67 26.13 24.04
N ARG A 436 -22.61 26.65 23.21
CA ARG A 436 -24.04 26.75 23.55
C ARG A 436 -24.78 25.40 23.54
N PHE A 437 -24.14 24.36 23.00
CA PHE A 437 -24.71 23.03 22.84
C PHE A 437 -23.99 21.98 23.70
N ASP A 438 -23.43 22.38 24.86
CA ASP A 438 -22.86 21.50 25.89
C ASP A 438 -21.87 20.44 25.36
N GLY A 439 -21.06 20.80 24.36
CA GLY A 439 -20.02 19.92 23.81
C GLY A 439 -20.51 18.77 22.91
N THR A 440 -21.80 18.78 22.51
CA THR A 440 -22.40 17.79 21.58
C THR A 440 -21.95 17.94 20.13
N VAL A 441 -21.29 19.06 19.82
CA VAL A 441 -20.81 19.38 18.47
C VAL A 441 -19.28 19.29 18.44
N LYS A 442 -18.76 18.46 17.56
CA LYS A 442 -17.32 18.27 17.36
C LYS A 442 -16.89 18.88 16.03
N ILE A 443 -16.04 19.91 16.10
CA ILE A 443 -15.51 20.59 14.92
C ILE A 443 -14.07 20.11 14.70
N THR A 444 -13.84 19.53 13.52
CA THR A 444 -12.60 18.82 13.16
C THR A 444 -11.99 19.42 11.91
N ASP A 445 -10.69 19.70 11.98
CA ASP A 445 -9.82 19.93 10.82
C ASP A 445 -9.44 18.58 10.22
N ILE A 446 -9.85 18.33 8.98
CA ILE A 446 -9.63 17.04 8.31
C ILE A 446 -8.14 16.78 8.07
N ALA A 447 -7.36 17.80 7.68
CA ALA A 447 -5.94 17.63 7.41
C ALA A 447 -5.18 17.22 8.68
N ARG A 448 -5.46 17.89 9.80
CA ARG A 448 -4.89 17.52 11.11
C ARG A 448 -5.40 16.19 11.63
N TYR A 449 -6.65 15.84 11.35
CA TYR A 449 -7.19 14.52 11.72
C TYR A 449 -6.46 13.39 11.00
N ILE A 450 -6.19 13.54 9.70
CA ILE A 450 -5.42 12.56 8.92
C ILE A 450 -3.98 12.48 9.40
N GLU A 451 -3.34 13.61 9.67
CA GLU A 451 -1.98 13.62 10.24
C GLU A 451 -1.95 12.93 11.61
N GLY A 452 -2.93 13.18 12.47
CA GLY A 452 -3.06 12.53 13.78
C GLY A 452 -3.36 11.02 13.69
N THR A 453 -4.09 10.58 12.66
CA THR A 453 -4.53 9.18 12.50
C THR A 453 -3.50 8.33 11.75
N TYR A 454 -2.99 8.84 10.62
CA TYR A 454 -2.13 8.10 9.68
C TYR A 454 -0.73 8.70 9.52
N GLY A 455 -0.40 9.80 10.19
CA GLY A 455 0.90 10.47 10.04
C GLY A 455 2.08 9.54 10.29
N GLN A 456 2.00 8.66 11.30
CA GLN A 456 3.02 7.65 11.55
C GLN A 456 3.15 6.65 10.39
N THR A 457 2.03 6.15 9.87
CA THR A 457 1.98 5.23 8.73
C THR A 457 2.58 5.88 7.48
N ILE A 458 2.17 7.12 7.20
CA ILE A 458 2.70 7.92 6.08
C ILE A 458 4.22 8.08 6.22
N GLN A 459 4.71 8.42 7.41
CA GLN A 459 6.14 8.57 7.66
C GLN A 459 6.90 7.25 7.47
N ARG A 460 6.37 6.12 7.94
CA ARG A 460 6.98 4.80 7.75
C ARG A 460 7.06 4.41 6.28
N ILE A 461 6.00 4.65 5.50
CA ILE A 461 5.98 4.35 4.07
C ILE A 461 6.96 5.26 3.32
N LYS A 462 7.06 6.55 3.70
CA LYS A 462 8.09 7.46 3.18
C LYS A 462 9.51 6.97 3.49
N MET A 463 9.74 6.47 4.71
CA MET A 463 11.03 5.90 5.09
C MET A 463 11.35 4.63 4.29
N ALA A 464 10.37 3.73 4.14
CA ALA A 464 10.49 2.53 3.32
C ALA A 464 10.78 2.85 1.84
N ALA A 465 10.20 3.92 1.32
CA ALA A 465 10.48 4.41 -0.03
C ALA A 465 11.92 4.89 -0.18
N CYS A 466 12.42 5.69 0.78
CA CYS A 466 13.81 6.14 0.78
C CYS A 466 14.80 4.96 0.85
N THR A 467 14.55 3.99 1.74
CA THR A 467 15.38 2.78 1.83
C THR A 467 15.34 1.94 0.56
N SER A 468 14.19 1.88 -0.11
CA SER A 468 14.04 1.14 -1.37
C SER A 468 14.84 1.80 -2.51
N VAL A 469 14.87 3.13 -2.57
CA VAL A 469 15.74 3.87 -3.51
C VAL A 469 17.21 3.58 -3.26
N PHE A 470 17.65 3.67 -2.00
CA PHE A 470 19.03 3.39 -1.65
C PHE A 470 19.44 1.96 -1.99
N THR A 471 18.66 0.97 -1.57
CA THR A 471 18.95 -0.46 -1.83
C THR A 471 18.89 -0.80 -3.32
N ALA A 472 17.90 -0.31 -4.05
CA ALA A 472 17.80 -0.51 -5.49
C ALA A 472 18.98 0.14 -6.24
N GLY A 473 19.41 1.34 -5.84
CA GLY A 473 20.60 2.00 -6.38
C GLY A 473 21.88 1.21 -6.11
N LEU A 474 22.06 0.73 -4.88
CA LEU A 474 23.21 -0.11 -4.52
C LEU A 474 23.25 -1.41 -5.32
N ILE A 475 22.09 -2.03 -5.57
CA ILE A 475 21.98 -3.20 -6.44
C ILE A 475 22.40 -2.86 -7.88
N ILE A 476 21.83 -1.81 -8.48
CA ILE A 476 22.20 -1.38 -9.85
C ILE A 476 23.71 -1.18 -9.93
N PHE A 477 24.28 -0.49 -8.94
CA PHE A 477 25.71 -0.23 -8.87
C PHE A 477 26.55 -1.51 -8.85
N ILE A 478 26.28 -2.41 -7.90
CA ILE A 478 27.06 -3.65 -7.72
C ILE A 478 26.95 -4.51 -8.97
N VAL A 479 25.76 -4.69 -9.54
CA VAL A 479 25.60 -5.63 -10.64
C VAL A 479 26.21 -5.08 -11.93
N ILE A 480 26.00 -3.80 -12.24
CA ILE A 480 26.65 -3.19 -13.41
C ILE A 480 28.17 -3.25 -13.25
N LEU A 481 28.70 -3.00 -12.04
CA LEU A 481 30.13 -3.11 -11.77
C LEU A 481 30.65 -4.52 -12.04
N LEU A 482 30.01 -5.55 -11.47
CA LEU A 482 30.40 -6.95 -11.68
C LEU A 482 30.31 -7.36 -13.15
N PHE A 483 29.25 -6.90 -13.83
CA PHE A 483 29.01 -7.22 -15.23
C PHE A 483 30.06 -6.61 -16.16
N VAL A 484 30.37 -5.32 -15.98
CA VAL A 484 31.39 -4.65 -16.79
C VAL A 484 32.76 -5.27 -16.54
N ARG A 485 33.10 -5.62 -15.28
CA ARG A 485 34.35 -6.32 -14.97
C ARG A 485 34.44 -7.70 -15.64
N LEU A 486 33.35 -8.46 -15.65
CA LEU A 486 33.28 -9.72 -16.37
C LEU A 486 33.55 -9.51 -17.86
N LYS A 487 32.92 -8.50 -18.48
CA LYS A 487 33.09 -8.24 -19.90
C LYS A 487 34.50 -7.81 -20.27
N ILE A 488 35.11 -6.96 -19.45
CA ILE A 488 36.53 -6.60 -19.60
C ILE A 488 37.41 -7.86 -19.59
N TRP A 489 37.11 -8.83 -18.72
CA TRP A 489 37.85 -10.08 -18.64
C TRP A 489 37.63 -10.99 -19.85
N GLN A 490 36.38 -11.15 -20.30
CA GLN A 490 36.03 -11.93 -21.50
C GLN A 490 36.66 -11.34 -22.78
N GLU A 491 36.68 -10.01 -22.90
CA GLU A 491 37.15 -9.27 -24.07
C GLU A 491 38.62 -8.81 -23.91
N LYS A 492 39.40 -9.45 -23.03
CA LYS A 492 40.79 -9.03 -22.73
C LYS A 492 41.67 -8.95 -23.98
N LYS A 493 41.58 -9.93 -24.89
CA LYS A 493 42.35 -9.95 -26.15
C LYS A 493 42.00 -8.74 -27.03
N ASP A 494 40.71 -8.44 -27.17
CA ASP A 494 40.23 -7.30 -27.96
C ASP A 494 40.64 -5.96 -27.33
N ILE A 495 40.66 -5.87 -26.00
CA ILE A 495 41.12 -4.69 -25.27
C ILE A 495 42.62 -4.45 -25.49
N ILE A 496 43.43 -5.51 -25.46
CA ILE A 496 44.88 -5.41 -25.72
C ILE A 496 45.11 -4.96 -27.16
N LEU A 497 44.39 -5.52 -28.14
CA LEU A 497 44.46 -5.09 -29.53
C LEU A 497 44.07 -3.62 -29.71
N LYS A 498 42.97 -3.18 -29.09
CA LYS A 498 42.54 -1.77 -29.10
C LYS A 498 43.62 -0.84 -28.53
N LYS A 499 44.24 -1.22 -27.41
CA LYS A 499 45.36 -0.46 -26.82
C LYS A 499 46.59 -0.42 -27.74
N ALA A 500 46.93 -1.54 -28.38
CA ALA A 500 48.05 -1.61 -29.32
C ALA A 500 47.83 -0.72 -30.56
N LEU A 501 46.57 -0.56 -30.98
CA LEU A 501 46.15 0.37 -32.05
C LEU A 501 46.09 1.85 -31.61
N GLY A 502 46.47 2.18 -30.36
CA GLY A 502 46.53 3.55 -29.86
C GLY A 502 45.23 4.07 -29.21
N LEU A 503 44.19 3.24 -29.03
CA LEU A 503 42.97 3.68 -28.35
C LEU A 503 43.23 3.93 -26.86
N SER A 504 42.72 5.06 -26.38
CA SER A 504 42.85 5.43 -24.97
C SER A 504 41.92 4.58 -24.08
N VAL A 505 42.24 4.51 -22.78
CA VAL A 505 41.35 3.88 -21.78
C VAL A 505 39.98 4.58 -21.74
N THR A 506 39.95 5.89 -22.03
CA THR A 506 38.73 6.67 -22.15
C THR A 506 37.85 6.27 -23.33
N ASP A 507 38.44 5.85 -24.46
CA ASP A 507 37.67 5.37 -25.62
C ASP A 507 37.05 4.00 -25.35
N ILE A 508 37.81 3.12 -24.68
CA ILE A 508 37.29 1.82 -24.22
C ILE A 508 36.13 2.03 -23.24
N ARG A 509 36.24 2.99 -22.32
CA ARG A 509 35.16 3.31 -21.38
C ARG A 509 33.91 3.83 -22.10
N LYS A 510 34.07 4.69 -23.10
CA LYS A 510 32.94 5.19 -23.92
C LYS A 510 32.24 4.06 -24.68
N ASP A 511 32.98 3.08 -25.20
CA ASP A 511 32.42 1.89 -25.88
C ASP A 511 31.50 1.10 -24.95
N TYR A 512 31.96 0.78 -23.72
CA TYR A 512 31.13 0.08 -22.73
C TYR A 512 29.90 0.87 -22.29
N ILE A 513 30.04 2.18 -22.09
CA ILE A 513 28.88 3.04 -21.76
C ILE A 513 27.86 2.99 -22.89
N LYS A 514 28.29 3.18 -24.15
CA LYS A 514 27.39 3.16 -25.32
C LYS A 514 26.65 1.82 -25.48
N ARG A 515 27.31 0.69 -25.16
CA ARG A 515 26.68 -0.64 -25.21
C ARG A 515 25.68 -0.86 -24.06
N ALA A 516 25.97 -0.40 -22.85
CA ALA A 516 25.08 -0.59 -21.70
C ALA A 516 23.88 0.37 -21.68
N PHE A 517 24.07 1.59 -22.16
CA PHE A 517 23.08 2.67 -22.11
C PHE A 517 21.71 2.34 -22.71
N PRO A 518 21.57 1.74 -23.91
CA PRO A 518 20.25 1.41 -24.46
C PRO A 518 19.49 0.41 -23.59
N TYR A 519 20.19 -0.54 -22.95
CA TYR A 519 19.56 -1.51 -22.04
C TYR A 519 19.13 -0.87 -20.73
N ILE A 520 19.90 0.09 -20.21
CA ILE A 520 19.53 0.86 -19.01
C ILE A 520 18.29 1.70 -19.31
N ILE A 521 18.25 2.42 -20.44
CA ILE A 521 17.07 3.21 -20.82
C ILE A 521 15.84 2.32 -21.01
N ALA A 522 15.98 1.22 -21.75
CA ALA A 522 14.88 0.28 -21.95
C ALA A 522 14.42 -0.31 -20.60
N GLY A 523 15.36 -0.61 -19.70
CA GLY A 523 15.06 -1.11 -18.37
C GLY A 523 14.35 -0.08 -17.48
N ILE A 524 14.73 1.20 -17.57
CA ILE A 524 14.04 2.30 -16.88
C ILE A 524 12.61 2.45 -17.42
N ALA A 525 12.44 2.47 -18.75
CA ALA A 525 11.13 2.63 -19.36
C ALA A 525 10.18 1.48 -18.98
N ILE A 526 10.64 0.22 -19.11
CA ILE A 526 9.86 -0.96 -18.73
C ILE A 526 9.63 -0.98 -17.21
N GLY A 527 10.63 -0.62 -16.41
CA GLY A 527 10.52 -0.54 -14.96
C GLY A 527 9.49 0.49 -14.49
N ILE A 528 9.40 1.64 -15.16
CA ILE A 528 8.37 2.66 -14.91
C ILE A 528 6.98 2.12 -15.22
N ILE A 529 6.81 1.52 -16.41
CA ILE A 529 5.54 0.91 -16.82
C ILE A 529 5.12 -0.16 -15.80
N MET A 530 6.01 -1.10 -15.46
CA MET A 530 5.72 -2.14 -14.47
C MET A 530 5.43 -1.55 -13.08
N GLY A 531 6.21 -0.56 -12.64
CA GLY A 531 6.04 0.08 -11.33
C GLY A 531 4.70 0.81 -11.18
N ILE A 532 4.20 1.39 -12.27
CA ILE A 532 2.87 2.02 -12.30
C ILE A 532 1.78 0.94 -12.38
N PHE A 533 1.78 0.09 -13.40
CA PHE A 533 0.67 -0.82 -13.66
C PHE A 533 0.66 -2.03 -12.71
N ILE A 534 1.75 -2.80 -12.67
CA ILE A 534 1.83 -3.99 -11.80
C ILE A 534 1.88 -3.57 -10.34
N GLY A 535 2.60 -2.49 -10.03
CA GLY A 535 2.61 -1.91 -8.68
C GLY A 535 1.22 -1.56 -8.19
N GLN A 536 0.41 -0.90 -9.03
CA GLN A 536 -0.96 -0.54 -8.68
C GLN A 536 -1.85 -1.78 -8.52
N ILE A 537 -1.72 -2.78 -9.40
CA ILE A 537 -2.48 -4.03 -9.28
C ILE A 537 -2.15 -4.73 -7.96
N LEU A 538 -0.87 -4.83 -7.60
CA LEU A 538 -0.45 -5.46 -6.34
C LEU A 538 -0.96 -4.69 -5.12
N ALA A 539 -0.83 -3.36 -5.11
CA ALA A 539 -1.34 -2.52 -4.03
C ALA A 539 -2.88 -2.56 -3.94
N GLY A 540 -3.55 -2.49 -5.09
CA GLY A 540 -5.01 -2.55 -5.19
C GLY A 540 -5.56 -3.90 -4.76
N MET A 541 -4.91 -5.03 -5.08
CA MET A 541 -5.34 -6.35 -4.62
C MET A 541 -5.28 -6.47 -3.10
N VAL A 542 -4.20 -5.97 -2.47
CA VAL A 542 -4.08 -5.98 -1.01
C VAL A 542 -5.17 -5.11 -0.40
N LEU A 543 -5.34 -3.88 -0.88
CA LEU A 543 -6.36 -2.97 -0.32
C LEU A 543 -7.79 -3.46 -0.56
N ALA A 544 -8.08 -4.02 -1.75
CA ALA A 544 -9.38 -4.60 -2.06
C ALA A 544 -9.69 -5.83 -1.20
N SER A 545 -8.71 -6.69 -0.93
CA SER A 545 -8.88 -7.82 0.01
C SER A 545 -9.20 -7.38 1.45
N LEU A 546 -9.06 -6.08 1.72
CA LEU A 546 -9.22 -5.46 3.02
C LEU A 546 -10.37 -4.42 3.00
N GLY A 547 -11.18 -4.38 1.93
CA GLY A 547 -12.40 -3.57 1.80
C GLY A 547 -12.23 -2.17 1.21
N ALA A 548 -11.00 -1.77 0.87
CA ALA A 548 -10.70 -0.49 0.21
C ALA A 548 -10.43 -0.73 -1.29
N GLY A 549 -11.50 -0.83 -2.08
CA GLY A 549 -11.38 -1.06 -3.52
C GLY A 549 -11.26 0.22 -4.35
N GLY A 550 -10.98 0.06 -5.64
CA GLY A 550 -10.83 1.19 -6.56
C GLY A 550 -9.54 1.99 -6.37
N PHE A 551 -8.62 1.53 -5.51
CA PHE A 551 -7.34 2.19 -5.26
C PHE A 551 -6.53 2.42 -6.55
N ARG A 552 -6.14 3.68 -6.77
CA ARG A 552 -5.28 4.10 -7.88
C ARG A 552 -4.12 4.92 -7.36
N PHE A 553 -2.94 4.72 -7.95
CA PHE A 553 -1.78 5.50 -7.54
C PHE A 553 -1.94 6.97 -7.94
N VAL A 554 -1.65 7.86 -7.00
CA VAL A 554 -1.41 9.27 -7.29
C VAL A 554 0.06 9.44 -7.61
N ILE A 555 0.34 9.58 -8.91
CA ILE A 555 1.69 9.60 -9.46
C ILE A 555 2.24 11.03 -9.44
N ASN A 556 3.39 11.21 -8.81
CA ASN A 556 4.18 12.43 -8.98
C ASN A 556 5.05 12.30 -10.25
N TRP A 557 4.60 12.94 -11.34
CA TRP A 557 5.24 12.85 -12.65
C TRP A 557 6.71 13.29 -12.65
N ILE A 558 7.07 14.30 -11.87
CA ILE A 558 8.46 14.79 -11.79
C ILE A 558 9.35 13.73 -11.16
N PHE A 559 8.91 13.13 -10.05
CA PHE A 559 9.71 12.09 -9.39
C PHE A 559 9.85 10.84 -10.27
N VAL A 560 8.77 10.39 -10.89
CA VAL A 560 8.76 9.14 -11.67
C VAL A 560 9.51 9.26 -12.99
N PHE A 561 9.36 10.36 -13.73
CA PHE A 561 9.94 10.51 -15.07
C PHE A 561 11.26 11.30 -15.10
N ILE A 562 11.61 12.02 -14.04
CA ILE A 562 12.86 12.79 -13.98
C ILE A 562 13.79 12.21 -12.93
N LEU A 563 13.37 12.16 -11.66
CA LEU A 563 14.28 11.82 -10.57
C LEU A 563 14.72 10.35 -10.60
N VAL A 564 13.79 9.40 -10.76
CA VAL A 564 14.11 7.96 -10.79
C VAL A 564 15.03 7.60 -11.98
N PRO A 565 14.75 8.06 -13.22
CA PRO A 565 15.68 7.89 -14.33
C PRO A 565 17.04 8.53 -14.09
N PHE A 566 17.07 9.76 -13.56
CA PHE A 566 18.31 10.47 -13.25
C PHE A 566 19.18 9.69 -12.27
N ILE A 567 18.61 9.25 -11.13
CA ILE A 567 19.32 8.43 -10.14
C ILE A 567 19.84 7.15 -10.78
N SER A 568 19.00 6.44 -11.54
CA SER A 568 19.37 5.16 -12.18
C SER A 568 20.53 5.33 -13.17
N VAL A 569 20.50 6.37 -14.00
CA VAL A 569 21.56 6.67 -14.97
C VAL A 569 22.85 7.11 -14.28
N VAL A 570 22.77 7.97 -13.27
CA VAL A 570 23.94 8.44 -12.51
C VAL A 570 24.62 7.27 -11.81
N VAL A 571 23.86 6.42 -11.12
CA VAL A 571 24.37 5.22 -10.45
C VAL A 571 25.03 4.27 -11.46
N ALA A 572 24.38 4.01 -12.59
CA ALA A 572 24.94 3.18 -13.64
C ALA A 572 26.23 3.76 -14.23
N TYR A 573 26.29 5.07 -14.46
CA TYR A 573 27.48 5.74 -14.94
C TYR A 573 28.65 5.63 -13.96
N ILE A 574 28.40 5.83 -12.67
CA ILE A 574 29.40 5.67 -11.61
C ILE A 574 29.88 4.21 -11.55
N ALA A 575 28.99 3.24 -11.69
CA ALA A 575 29.33 1.81 -11.73
C ALA A 575 30.27 1.46 -12.90
N VAL A 576 29.93 1.87 -14.12
CA VAL A 576 30.76 1.64 -15.32
C VAL A 576 32.11 2.34 -15.19
N ASN A 577 32.14 3.56 -14.66
CA ASN A 577 33.39 4.28 -14.39
C ASN A 577 34.29 3.50 -13.43
N THR A 578 33.71 3.02 -12.33
CA THR A 578 34.43 2.32 -11.27
C THR A 578 34.97 0.98 -11.78
N ALA A 579 34.17 0.26 -12.57
CA ALA A 579 34.58 -1.01 -13.17
C ALA A 579 35.73 -0.84 -14.17
N THR A 580 35.69 0.21 -15.00
CA THR A 580 36.70 0.43 -16.06
C THR A 580 38.05 0.94 -15.53
N ARG A 581 38.15 1.36 -14.26
CA ARG A 581 39.45 1.72 -13.64
C ARG A 581 40.44 0.55 -13.64
N GLU A 582 39.97 -0.70 -13.53
CA GLU A 582 40.83 -1.89 -13.57
C GLU A 582 41.54 -2.07 -14.93
N VAL A 583 40.96 -1.57 -16.03
CA VAL A 583 41.58 -1.61 -17.37
C VAL A 583 42.93 -0.89 -17.39
N LYS A 584 43.09 0.14 -16.54
CA LYS A 584 44.33 0.92 -16.40
C LYS A 584 45.48 0.08 -15.82
N MET A 585 45.16 -0.95 -15.03
CA MET A 585 46.13 -1.82 -14.33
C MET A 585 46.60 -3.01 -15.20
N THR A 586 45.87 -3.35 -16.26
CA THR A 586 46.29 -4.38 -17.23
C THR A 586 47.50 -3.89 -18.02
N LYS A 587 48.70 -4.27 -17.56
CA LYS A 587 49.96 -4.10 -18.29
C LYS A 587 49.94 -4.96 -19.56
N ILE A 588 50.57 -4.44 -20.61
CA ILE A 588 50.91 -5.21 -21.80
C ILE A 588 52.13 -6.04 -21.36
N GLU A 589 51.91 -7.29 -20.97
CA GLU A 589 53.00 -8.27 -20.98
C GLU A 589 53.10 -8.71 -22.43
N ILE A 590 54.15 -8.20 -23.10
CA ILE A 590 54.55 -8.59 -24.46
C ILE A 590 55.21 -9.97 -24.38
#